data_AF-A0A426UC47-F1
#
_entry.id   AF-A0A426UC47-F1
#
_cell.length_a   1.000
_cell.length_b   1.000
_cell.length_c   1.000
_cell.angle_alpha   90.00
_cell.angle_beta   90.00
_cell.angle_gamma   90.00
#
_symmetry.space_group_name_H-M   'P 1'
#
loop_
_entity.id
_entity.type
_entity.pdbx_description
1 polymer ?
#
loop_
_entity_poly.entity_id
_entity_poly.type
_entity_poly.pdbx_seq_one_letter_code
_entity_poly.pdbx_strand_id
1 'polypeptide(L)'
;MDRIAPTVTLSSTAPDPTNCSAIPFSATFSKVVTGLVASDISVTNGTVSSFRGSGATYSFTVAPHSAGLVTVSIGANVAHDAVGNGNLAATAIIRTATSLPTPNQPTWLVMLYLAGDDVAPNARERSG
;
A
#
# COMPACT_ATOMS: atom_id res chain seq x y z
N MET A 1 38.66 3.91 5.39
CA MET A 1 37.29 3.45 5.70
C MET A 1 36.33 4.31 4.91
N ASP A 2 35.50 3.69 4.07
CA ASP A 2 34.39 4.38 3.39
C ASP A 2 33.32 4.71 4.43
N ARG A 3 32.89 5.98 4.48
CA ARG A 3 31.89 6.50 5.42
C ARG A 3 30.61 6.95 4.72
N ILE A 4 30.48 6.66 3.43
CA ILE A 4 29.33 7.10 2.64
C ILE A 4 28.21 6.08 2.82
N ALA A 5 27.25 6.45 3.67
CA ALA A 5 26.02 5.70 3.89
C ALA A 5 25.24 5.49 2.57
N PRO A 6 24.66 4.30 2.34
CA PRO A 6 23.73 4.06 1.25
C PRO A 6 22.52 5.00 1.34
N THR A 7 22.12 5.61 0.24
CA THR A 7 20.83 6.31 0.13
C THR A 7 19.78 5.33 -0.38
N VAL A 8 18.50 5.62 -0.11
CA VAL A 8 17.37 4.77 -0.52
C VAL A 8 16.36 5.61 -1.29
N THR A 9 15.98 5.14 -2.48
CA THR A 9 14.93 5.75 -3.30
C THR A 9 13.76 4.78 -3.40
N LEU A 10 12.58 5.24 -2.97
CA LEU A 10 11.32 4.53 -3.14
C LEU A 10 10.61 4.97 -4.41
N SER A 11 10.08 4.02 -5.16
CA SER A 11 9.29 4.27 -6.37
C SER A 11 8.12 3.31 -6.49
N SER A 12 7.14 3.66 -7.32
CA SER A 12 6.00 2.80 -7.65
C SER A 12 5.61 3.01 -9.10
N THR A 13 5.29 1.91 -9.78
CA THR A 13 4.76 1.94 -11.16
C THR A 13 3.24 2.09 -11.21
N ALA A 14 2.56 2.04 -10.06
CA ALA A 14 1.12 2.32 -10.02
C ALA A 14 0.84 3.80 -10.30
N PRO A 15 -0.28 4.11 -11.00
CA PRO A 15 -0.77 5.48 -11.12
C PRO A 15 -1.09 6.06 -9.74
N ASP A 16 -1.24 7.38 -9.67
CA ASP A 16 -1.72 8.06 -8.47
C ASP A 16 -2.80 9.08 -8.88
N PRO A 17 -4.07 8.88 -8.49
CA PRO A 17 -4.59 7.79 -7.65
C PRO A 17 -4.58 6.39 -8.31
N THR A 18 -4.77 5.34 -7.51
CA THR A 18 -4.83 3.93 -7.95
C THR A 18 -6.01 3.16 -7.36
N ASN A 19 -6.52 2.18 -8.12
CA ASN A 19 -7.48 1.15 -7.70
C ASN A 19 -6.82 -0.24 -7.56
N CYS A 20 -5.48 -0.32 -7.59
CA CYS A 20 -4.77 -1.58 -7.42
C CYS A 20 -4.93 -2.12 -5.98
N SER A 21 -5.41 -3.36 -5.85
CA SER A 21 -5.47 -4.06 -4.56
C SER A 21 -4.09 -4.49 -4.04
N ALA A 22 -3.08 -4.53 -4.92
CA ALA A 22 -1.68 -4.75 -4.58
C ALA A 22 -0.82 -3.73 -5.34
N ILE A 23 -0.44 -2.64 -4.66
CA ILE A 23 0.34 -1.55 -5.24
C ILE A 23 1.81 -1.97 -5.31
N PRO A 24 2.45 -2.06 -6.50
CA PRO A 24 3.86 -2.38 -6.62
C PRO A 24 4.75 -1.22 -6.18
N PHE A 25 5.73 -1.51 -5.32
CA PHE A 25 6.78 -0.59 -4.90
C PHE A 25 8.16 -1.20 -5.14
N SER A 26 9.15 -0.33 -5.36
CA SER A 26 10.56 -0.68 -5.42
C SER A 26 11.37 0.20 -4.46
N ALA A 27 12.37 -0.40 -3.82
CA ALA A 27 13.40 0.31 -3.07
C ALA A 27 14.74 0.10 -3.76
N THR A 28 15.39 1.19 -4.15
CA THR A 28 16.71 1.18 -4.80
C THR A 28 17.72 1.88 -3.92
N PHE A 29 18.78 1.17 -3.55
CA PHE A 29 19.90 1.68 -2.79
C PHE A 29 21.00 2.18 -3.72
N SER A 30 21.73 3.22 -3.32
CA SER A 30 22.88 3.73 -4.10
C SER A 30 24.08 2.77 -4.14
N LYS A 31 24.08 1.74 -3.29
CA LYS A 31 25.09 0.69 -3.19
C LYS A 31 24.41 -0.64 -2.85
N VAL A 32 25.14 -1.74 -3.03
CA VAL A 32 24.71 -3.07 -2.56
C VAL A 32 24.59 -3.04 -1.03
N VAL A 33 23.43 -3.45 -0.51
CA VAL A 33 23.19 -3.60 0.92
C VAL A 33 22.71 -5.00 1.27
N THR A 34 22.84 -5.34 2.54
CA THR A 34 22.31 -6.56 3.17
C THR A 34 21.49 -6.18 4.41
N GLY A 35 20.68 -7.11 4.90
CA GLY A 35 19.93 -6.95 6.15
C GLY A 35 18.52 -6.37 6.00
N LEU A 36 18.16 -5.79 4.86
CA LEU A 36 16.78 -5.33 4.63
C LEU A 36 15.81 -6.51 4.59
N VAL A 37 14.80 -6.47 5.46
CA VAL A 37 13.69 -7.43 5.48
C VAL A 37 12.33 -6.71 5.39
N ALA A 38 11.26 -7.47 5.16
CA ALA A 38 9.92 -6.91 4.98
C ALA A 38 9.43 -6.08 6.19
N SER A 39 9.83 -6.45 7.41
CA SER A 39 9.46 -5.73 8.64
C SER A 39 10.11 -4.35 8.79
N ASP A 40 11.15 -4.05 8.00
CA ASP A 40 11.79 -2.72 8.02
C ASP A 40 11.03 -1.70 7.17
N ILE A 41 10.06 -2.15 6.36
CA ILE A 41 9.21 -1.29 5.54
C ILE A 41 8.02 -0.86 6.38
N SER A 42 7.97 0.43 6.71
CA SER A 42 6.86 1.03 7.43
C SER A 42 5.78 1.50 6.46
N VAL A 43 4.56 1.04 6.68
CA VAL A 43 3.40 1.34 5.82
C VAL A 43 2.23 1.86 6.65
N THR A 44 1.58 2.92 6.17
CA THR A 44 0.27 3.35 6.66
C THR A 44 -0.85 2.92 5.70
N ASN A 45 -2.01 2.56 6.26
CA ASN A 45 -3.18 2.12 5.50
C ASN A 45 -2.89 0.96 4.53
N GLY A 46 -2.01 0.03 4.89
CA GLY A 46 -1.76 -1.14 4.07
C GLY A 46 -0.82 -2.16 4.69
N THR A 47 -0.73 -3.32 4.05
CA THR A 47 0.14 -4.42 4.46
C THR A 47 1.14 -4.77 3.37
N VAL A 48 2.42 -4.89 3.74
CA VAL A 48 3.49 -5.34 2.85
C VAL A 48 3.33 -6.83 2.54
N SER A 49 3.55 -7.20 1.27
CA SER A 49 3.55 -8.56 0.76
C SER A 49 4.55 -8.70 -0.38
N SER A 50 4.81 -9.94 -0.82
CA SER A 50 5.64 -10.24 -1.99
C SER A 50 7.04 -9.59 -1.97
N PHE A 51 7.60 -9.36 -0.77
CA PHE A 51 8.93 -8.78 -0.60
C PHE A 51 10.00 -9.72 -1.16
N ARG A 52 10.81 -9.21 -2.08
CA ARG A 52 11.89 -9.95 -2.74
C ARG A 52 12.96 -8.99 -3.25
N GLY A 53 14.09 -9.55 -3.65
CA GLY A 53 15.23 -8.80 -4.17
C GLY A 53 16.43 -8.93 -3.23
N SER A 54 17.53 -8.31 -3.63
CA SER A 54 18.81 -8.41 -2.94
C SER A 54 19.77 -7.34 -3.44
N GLY A 55 20.79 -7.05 -2.63
CA GLY A 55 21.83 -6.11 -2.99
C GLY A 55 21.29 -4.69 -3.07
N ALA A 56 21.27 -4.10 -4.25
CA ALA A 56 20.86 -2.71 -4.42
C ALA A 56 19.35 -2.53 -4.70
N THR A 57 18.62 -3.58 -5.08
CA THR A 57 17.23 -3.43 -5.54
C THR A 57 16.30 -4.43 -4.89
N TYR A 58 15.21 -3.92 -4.32
CA TYR A 58 14.15 -4.69 -3.68
C TYR A 58 12.79 -4.29 -4.25
N SER A 59 11.88 -5.23 -4.28
CA SER A 59 10.51 -5.04 -4.74
C SER A 59 9.53 -5.69 -3.79
N PHE A 60 8.38 -5.06 -3.61
CA PHE A 60 7.33 -5.52 -2.72
C PHE A 60 5.99 -4.94 -3.18
N THR A 61 4.91 -5.48 -2.66
CA THR A 61 3.55 -4.98 -2.88
C THR A 61 2.96 -4.49 -1.58
N VAL A 62 2.15 -3.44 -1.64
CA VAL A 62 1.34 -3.01 -0.49
C VAL A 62 -0.13 -3.18 -0.84
N ALA A 63 -0.84 -3.95 -0.01
CA ALA A 63 -2.28 -4.08 -0.10
C ALA A 63 -2.95 -3.00 0.75
N PRO A 64 -3.67 -2.02 0.17
CA PRO A 64 -4.35 -0.99 0.95
C PRO A 64 -5.42 -1.61 1.85
N HIS A 65 -5.60 -1.09 3.06
CA HIS A 65 -6.68 -1.54 3.96
C HIS A 65 -8.02 -0.91 3.58
N SER A 66 -8.00 0.37 3.23
CA SER A 66 -9.15 1.17 2.85
C SER A 66 -8.78 2.19 1.76
N ALA A 67 -9.78 2.82 1.15
CA ALA A 67 -9.55 4.02 0.36
C ALA A 67 -8.87 5.11 1.20
N GLY A 68 -7.92 5.83 0.62
CA GLY A 68 -7.12 6.84 1.29
C GLY A 68 -5.62 6.74 0.97
N LEU A 69 -4.83 7.52 1.70
CA LEU A 69 -3.38 7.60 1.50
C LEU A 69 -2.69 6.33 2.00
N VAL A 70 -1.88 5.73 1.14
CA VAL A 70 -0.93 4.66 1.47
C VAL A 70 0.44 5.26 1.46
N THR A 71 1.06 5.39 2.64
CA THR A 71 2.42 5.94 2.78
C THR A 71 3.39 4.81 3.03
N VAL A 72 4.51 4.80 2.29
CA VAL A 72 5.59 3.82 2.43
C VAL A 72 6.88 4.54 2.78
N SER A 73 7.59 4.02 3.77
CA SER A 73 8.88 4.56 4.21
C SER A 73 9.84 3.45 4.64
N ILE A 74 11.13 3.76 4.59
CA ILE A 74 12.23 2.91 5.07
C ILE A 74 13.09 3.77 5.99
N GLY A 75 13.27 3.32 7.24
CA GLY A 75 14.05 4.03 8.25
C GLY A 75 15.55 4.02 7.98
N ALA A 76 16.31 4.78 8.76
CA ALA A 76 17.77 4.72 8.72
C ALA A 76 18.30 3.46 9.43
N ASN A 77 19.48 3.00 9.04
CA ASN A 77 20.24 1.90 9.66
C ASN A 77 19.51 0.54 9.68
N VAL A 78 18.59 0.29 8.75
CA VAL A 78 17.92 -1.01 8.61
C VAL A 78 18.64 -1.94 7.64
N ALA A 79 19.41 -1.37 6.70
CA ALA A 79 20.23 -2.11 5.75
C ALA A 79 21.67 -1.57 5.76
N HIS A 80 22.64 -2.46 5.55
CA HIS A 80 24.07 -2.15 5.71
C HIS A 80 24.85 -2.52 4.46
N ASP A 81 25.83 -1.68 4.08
CA ASP A 81 26.79 -2.01 3.03
C ASP A 81 27.83 -3.04 3.49
N ALA A 82 28.73 -3.45 2.58
CA ALA A 82 29.77 -4.44 2.86
C ALA A 82 30.78 -4.03 3.95
N VAL A 83 30.88 -2.74 4.27
CA VAL A 83 31.79 -2.23 5.31
C VAL A 83 31.06 -1.84 6.59
N GLY A 84 29.74 -2.05 6.65
CA GLY A 84 28.89 -1.86 7.83
C GLY A 84 28.27 -0.48 7.96
N ASN A 85 28.29 0.39 6.93
CA ASN A 85 27.55 1.64 6.99
C ASN A 85 26.04 1.37 6.84
N GLY A 86 25.24 1.82 7.80
CA GLY A 86 23.79 1.80 7.70
C GLY A 86 23.25 2.79 6.65
N ASN A 87 22.10 2.46 6.05
CA ASN A 87 21.44 3.34 5.08
C ASN A 87 20.89 4.62 5.74
N LEU A 88 20.79 5.70 4.96
CA LEU A 88 19.98 6.86 5.32
C LEU A 88 18.50 6.55 5.15
N ALA A 89 17.64 7.23 5.92
CA ALA A 89 16.20 7.12 5.76
C ALA A 89 15.76 7.55 4.36
N ALA A 90 14.82 6.81 3.77
CA ALA A 90 14.21 7.17 2.49
C ALA A 90 13.27 8.37 2.66
N THR A 91 13.17 9.22 1.63
CA THR A 91 11.98 10.05 1.46
C THR A 91 10.77 9.15 1.26
N ALA A 92 9.74 9.31 2.09
CA ALA A 92 8.52 8.53 1.97
C ALA A 92 7.83 8.76 0.62
N ILE A 93 7.21 7.71 0.09
CA ILE A 93 6.37 7.80 -1.10
C ILE A 93 4.90 7.55 -0.72
N ILE A 94 3.99 8.25 -1.38
CA ILE A 94 2.56 8.17 -1.15
C ILE A 94 1.86 7.71 -2.43
N ARG A 95 0.82 6.89 -2.27
CA ARG A 95 -0.18 6.61 -3.31
C ARG A 95 -1.57 6.76 -2.72
N THR A 96 -2.51 7.28 -3.49
CA THR A 96 -3.91 7.44 -3.07
C THR A 96 -4.73 6.25 -3.58
N ALA A 97 -5.16 5.38 -2.68
CA ALA A 97 -6.07 4.28 -2.99
C ALA A 97 -7.51 4.82 -3.09
N THR A 98 -8.21 4.65 -4.22
CA THR A 98 -9.55 5.23 -4.42
C THR A 98 -10.70 4.32 -4.03
N SER A 99 -10.52 3.01 -4.16
CA SER A 99 -11.38 1.96 -3.60
C SER A 99 -10.72 0.63 -3.96
N LEU A 100 -10.75 -0.33 -3.05
CA LEU A 100 -10.46 -1.71 -3.43
C LEU A 100 -11.55 -2.12 -4.44
N PRO A 101 -11.24 -2.88 -5.51
CA PRO A 101 -12.30 -3.48 -6.29
C PRO A 101 -13.15 -4.29 -5.32
N THR A 102 -14.42 -3.89 -5.12
CA THR A 102 -15.32 -4.71 -4.31
C THR A 102 -15.31 -6.10 -4.95
N PRO A 103 -15.01 -7.18 -4.21
CA PRO A 103 -15.28 -8.51 -4.72
C PRO A 103 -16.77 -8.51 -5.01
N ASN A 104 -17.10 -8.49 -6.31
CA ASN A 104 -18.43 -8.73 -6.88
C ASN A 104 -19.51 -8.90 -5.82
N GLN A 105 -20.02 -7.79 -5.29
CA GLN A 105 -21.20 -7.84 -4.43
C GLN A 105 -22.25 -8.59 -5.26
N PRO A 106 -22.81 -9.72 -4.76
CA PRO A 106 -23.86 -10.39 -5.51
C PRO A 106 -24.93 -9.34 -5.82
N THR A 107 -25.43 -9.32 -7.06
CA THR A 107 -26.38 -8.32 -7.60
C THR A 107 -27.68 -8.17 -6.79
N TRP A 108 -27.84 -9.01 -5.76
CA TRP A 108 -28.99 -9.15 -4.89
C TRP A 108 -28.87 -8.25 -3.64
N LEU A 109 -27.67 -7.71 -3.34
CA LEU A 109 -27.44 -6.81 -2.20
C LEU A 109 -27.41 -5.31 -2.59
N VAL A 110 -27.27 -5.00 -3.88
CA VAL A 110 -27.15 -3.61 -4.38
C VAL A 110 -28.51 -2.91 -4.53
N MET A 111 -29.62 -3.65 -4.58
CA MET A 111 -30.98 -3.09 -4.72
C MET A 111 -31.60 -2.54 -3.42
N LEU A 112 -30.92 -2.62 -2.27
CA LEU A 112 -31.47 -2.14 -0.99
C LEU A 112 -31.03 -0.72 -0.59
N TYR A 113 -30.09 -0.08 -1.30
CA TYR A 113 -29.60 1.26 -0.93
C TYR A 113 -30.19 2.43 -1.76
N LEU A 114 -31.18 2.18 -2.62
CA LEU A 114 -31.85 3.25 -3.40
C LEU A 114 -33.33 3.48 -3.01
N ALA A 115 -33.83 2.82 -1.97
CA ALA A 115 -35.16 3.07 -1.42
C ALA A 115 -35.04 3.68 -0.01
N GLY A 116 -34.41 4.85 0.07
CA GLY A 116 -34.07 5.50 1.34
C GLY A 116 -34.59 6.93 1.50
N ASP A 117 -35.45 7.41 0.60
CA ASP A 117 -36.10 8.72 0.74
C ASP A 117 -37.53 8.62 0.17
N ASP A 118 -38.51 8.33 1.04
CA ASP A 118 -39.74 9.13 1.27
C ASP A 118 -40.66 8.45 2.31
N VAL A 119 -41.38 9.25 3.09
CA VAL A 119 -42.13 8.87 4.31
C VAL A 119 -43.64 8.73 4.04
N ALA A 120 -44.19 7.51 4.27
CA ALA A 120 -45.58 7.11 4.67
C ALA A 120 -46.79 7.62 3.82
N PRO A 121 -48.10 7.24 4.01
CA PRO A 121 -48.75 6.31 4.97
C PRO A 121 -49.78 5.30 4.37
N ASN A 122 -50.12 4.26 5.15
CA ASN A 122 -51.35 3.42 5.20
C ASN A 122 -52.36 3.42 4.03
N ALA A 123 -52.62 2.24 3.45
CA ALA A 123 -53.94 1.89 2.91
C ALA A 123 -54.27 0.39 3.07
N ARG A 124 -55.36 0.19 3.79
CA ARG A 124 -56.15 -1.01 4.09
C ARG A 124 -56.65 -1.71 2.81
N GLU A 125 -56.86 -3.03 2.90
CA GLU A 125 -57.91 -3.86 2.27
C GLU A 125 -57.55 -4.95 1.23
N ARG A 126 -58.06 -6.15 1.57
CA ARG A 126 -58.66 -7.24 0.74
C ARG A 126 -57.81 -8.40 0.20
N SER A 127 -58.06 -9.53 0.88
CA SER A 127 -58.65 -10.77 0.37
C SER A 127 -57.71 -11.87 -0.15
N GLY A 128 -57.67 -12.95 0.63
CA GLY A 128 -57.30 -14.31 0.28
C GLY A 128 -57.79 -15.22 1.40
#